data_AF-A0A538BEN8-F1
#
_entry.id   AF-A0A538BEN8-F1
#
_cell.length_a   1.000
_cell.length_b   1.000
_cell.length_c   1.000
_cell.angle_alpha   90.00
_cell.angle_beta   90.00
_cell.angle_gamma   90.00
#
_symmetry.space_group_name_H-M   'P 1'
#
loop_
_entity.id
_entity.type
_entity.pdbx_description
1 polymer ?
#
loop_
_entity_poly.entity_id
_entity_poly.type
_entity_poly.pdbx_seq_one_letter_code
_entity_poly.pdbx_strand_id
1 'polypeptide(L)' 'MSDPGSVTCPICGEGTLVTIDFGEQQPASREVQTFTCGHEVKGARLQTADADRLDVERRASDETAAPTEPEE' A
#
# COMPACT_ATOMS: atom_id res chain seq x y z
N MET A 1 -9.93 3.54 27.36
CA MET A 1 -9.46 4.10 26.07
C MET A 1 -9.19 2.89 25.19
N SER A 2 -9.97 2.70 24.13
CA SER A 2 -9.68 1.64 23.16
C SER A 2 -8.36 2.00 22.48
N ASP A 3 -7.40 1.08 22.48
CA ASP A 3 -6.15 1.25 21.77
C ASP A 3 -6.45 1.56 20.29
N PRO A 4 -6.06 2.72 19.75
CA PRO A 4 -6.42 3.11 18.39
C PRO A 4 -5.73 2.26 17.31
N GLY A 5 -4.93 1.25 17.68
CA GLY A 5 -4.20 0.37 16.77
C GLY A 5 -4.76 -1.04 16.62
N SER A 6 -5.68 -1.49 17.49
CA SER A 6 -6.18 -2.88 17.43
C SER A 6 -7.48 -2.99 16.64
N VAL A 7 -7.38 -3.22 15.33
CA VAL A 7 -8.53 -3.60 14.49
C VAL A 7 -8.95 -5.02 14.86
N THR A 8 -10.20 -5.21 15.27
CA THR A 8 -10.77 -6.54 15.55
C THR A 8 -11.28 -7.21 14.28
N CYS A 9 -11.25 -8.54 14.28
CA CYS A 9 -11.70 -9.34 13.15
C CYS A 9 -13.19 -9.08 12.89
N PRO A 10 -13.57 -8.57 11.71
CA PRO A 10 -14.96 -8.27 11.41
C PRO A 10 -15.81 -9.53 11.16
N ILE A 11 -15.18 -10.72 11.04
CA ILE A 11 -15.87 -11.98 10.79
C ILE A 11 -16.36 -12.62 12.11
N CYS A 12 -15.49 -12.71 13.13
CA CYS A 12 -15.81 -13.38 14.40
C CYS A 12 -15.75 -12.47 15.63
N GLY A 13 -15.18 -11.27 15.54
CA GLY A 13 -15.10 -10.31 16.64
C GLY A 13 -14.00 -10.57 17.70
N GLU A 14 -13.34 -11.73 17.66
CA GLU A 14 -12.39 -12.15 18.72
C GLU A 14 -10.91 -12.02 18.31
N GLY A 15 -10.61 -12.04 17.02
CA GLY A 15 -9.25 -11.87 16.50
C GLY A 15 -8.83 -10.41 16.41
N THR A 16 -7.52 -10.15 16.38
CA THR A 16 -6.93 -8.83 16.10
C THR A 16 -6.10 -8.89 14.83
N LEU A 17 -5.99 -7.76 14.13
CA LEU A 17 -5.22 -7.64 12.90
C LEU A 17 -3.74 -7.91 13.17
N VAL A 18 -3.13 -8.76 12.35
CA VAL A 18 -1.71 -9.14 12.48
C VAL A 18 -0.90 -8.62 11.31
N THR A 19 -1.38 -8.88 10.08
CA THR A 19 -0.62 -8.62 8.86
C THR A 19 -1.52 -7.98 7.82
N ILE A 20 -0.93 -7.06 7.06
CA ILE A 20 -1.50 -6.49 5.85
C ILE A 20 -0.56 -6.84 4.69
N ASP A 21 -1.08 -7.54 3.68
CA ASP A 21 -0.35 -7.90 2.46
C ASP A 21 -1.07 -7.36 1.22
N PHE A 22 -0.33 -6.97 0.20
CA PHE A 22 -0.86 -6.45 -1.06
C PHE A 22 -0.41 -7.29 -2.27
N GLY A 23 0.36 -8.37 -2.04
CA GLY A 23 1.02 -9.16 -3.07
C GLY A 23 1.94 -8.33 -3.97
N GLU A 24 1.98 -8.71 -5.25
CA GLU A 24 2.64 -7.92 -6.29
C GLU A 24 1.99 -6.53 -6.37
N GLN A 25 2.79 -5.46 -6.29
CA GLN A 25 2.34 -4.07 -6.25
C GLN A 25 1.84 -3.59 -7.62
N GLN A 26 0.72 -4.16 -8.08
CA GLN A 26 0.04 -3.78 -9.31
C GLN A 26 -1.14 -2.85 -8.99
N PRO A 27 -1.56 -1.96 -9.91
CA PRO A 27 -2.69 -1.06 -9.67
C PRO A 27 -4.01 -1.78 -9.34
N ALA A 28 -4.17 -3.02 -9.81
CA ALA A 28 -5.35 -3.84 -9.56
C ALA A 28 -5.31 -4.58 -8.21
N SER A 29 -4.18 -4.58 -7.51
CA SER A 29 -3.98 -5.34 -6.29
C SER A 29 -4.84 -4.83 -5.15
N ARG A 30 -5.20 -5.75 -4.25
CA ARG A 30 -6.04 -5.49 -3.09
C ARG A 30 -5.27 -5.82 -1.83
N GLU A 31 -5.54 -5.02 -0.81
CA GLU A 31 -5.15 -5.30 0.56
C GLU A 31 -5.78 -6.62 1.02
N VAL A 32 -4.97 -7.46 1.66
CA VAL A 32 -5.37 -8.68 2.35
C VAL A 32 -4.95 -8.52 3.81
N GLN A 33 -5.93 -8.52 4.70
CA GLN A 33 -5.76 -8.38 6.14
C GLN A 33 -5.89 -9.75 6.79
N THR A 34 -4.88 -10.19 7.51
CA THR A 34 -4.89 -11.47 8.26
C THR A 34 -5.01 -11.20 9.75
N PHE A 35 -5.93 -11.92 10.40
CA PHE A 35 -6.24 -11.78 11.82
C PHE A 35 -5.73 -12.99 12.63
N THR A 36 -5.46 -12.79 13.93
CA THR A 36 -4.97 -13.85 14.85
C THR A 36 -5.90 -15.07 14.94
N CYS A 37 -7.19 -14.89 14.68
CA CYS A 37 -8.18 -15.95 14.64
C CYS A 37 -8.12 -16.81 13.35
N GLY A 38 -7.21 -16.50 12.41
CA GLY A 38 -7.04 -17.21 11.14
C GLY A 38 -7.94 -16.72 9.99
N HIS A 39 -8.65 -15.61 10.17
CA HIS A 39 -9.49 -15.03 9.13
C HIS A 39 -8.69 -14.08 8.23
N GLU A 40 -9.01 -14.11 6.93
CA GLU A 40 -8.46 -13.19 5.94
C GLU A 40 -9.58 -12.34 5.33
N VAL A 41 -9.36 -11.03 5.28
CA VAL A 41 -10.34 -10.06 4.78
C VAL A 41 -9.70 -9.25 3.66
N LYS A 42 -10.42 -9.11 2.54
CA LYS A 42 -9.99 -8.23 1.44
C LYS A 42 -10.36 -6.79 1.79
N GLY A 43 -9.35 -5.96 2.00
CA GLY A 43 -9.46 -4.56 2.35
C GLY A 43 -9.53 -3.64 1.13
N ALA A 44 -8.98 -2.44 1.29
CA ALA A 44 -8.96 -1.42 0.25
C ALA A 44 -8.12 -1.85 -0.98
N ARG A 45 -8.38 -1.24 -2.13
CA ARG A 45 -7.46 -1.32 -3.28
C ARG A 45 -6.29 -0.38 -3.04
N LEU A 46 -5.13 -0.69 -3.62
CA LEU A 46 -4.04 0.28 -3.71
C LEU A 46 -4.55 1.55 -4.37
N GLN A 47 -4.33 2.69 -3.72
CA GLN A 47 -4.63 3.97 -4.34
C GLN A 47 -3.65 4.20 -5.48
N THR A 48 -4.16 4.60 -6.63
CA THR A 48 -3.33 5.05 -7.74
C THR A 48 -2.79 6.44 -7.41
N ALA A 49 -1.51 6.65 -7.69
CA ALA A 49 -0.90 7.98 -7.70
C ALA A 49 -1.52 8.78 -8.86
N ASP A 50 -2.70 9.35 -8.62
CA ASP A 50 -3.41 10.19 -9.55
C ASP A 50 -2.64 11.51 -9.66
N ALA A 51 -1.82 11.63 -10.70
CA ALA A 51 -0.90 12.76 -10.90
C ALA A 51 -1.63 14.12 -10.87
N ASP A 52 -2.92 14.15 -11.20
CA ASP A 52 -3.74 15.36 -11.19
C ASP A 52 -4.18 15.77 -9.78
N ARG A 53 -4.12 14.86 -8.80
CA ARG A 53 -4.50 15.10 -7.39
C ARG A 53 -3.30 15.29 -6.47
N LEU A 54 -2.10 14.96 -6.94
CA LEU A 54 -0.88 15.09 -6.16
C LEU A 54 -0.36 16.52 -6.29
N ASP A 55 -0.33 17.24 -5.17
CA ASP A 55 0.32 18.55 -5.09
C ASP A 55 1.84 18.33 -5.00
N VAL A 56 2.49 18.22 -6.16
CA VAL A 56 3.93 18.02 -6.29
C VAL A 56 4.61 19.29 -6.75
N GLU A 57 5.76 19.60 -6.14
CA GLU A 57 6.60 20.71 -6.58
C GLU A 57 7.10 20.43 -8.01
N ARG A 58 6.70 21.26 -8.99
CA ARG A 58 7.16 21.14 -10.38
C ARG A 58 8.43 21.97 -10.57
N ARG A 59 9.56 21.30 -10.73
CA ARG A 59 10.80 21.92 -11.19
C ARG A 59 10.95 21.70 -12.68
N ALA A 60 11.25 22.75 -13.44
CA ALA A 60 11.79 22.62 -14.78
C ALA A 60 13.27 22.25 -14.64
N SER A 61 13.59 20.96 -14.68
CA SER A 61 14.98 20.50 -14.77
C SER A 61 15.36 20.40 -16.24
N ASP A 62 16.19 21.30 -16.73
CA ASP A 62 16.82 21.22 -18.06
C ASP A 62 17.95 20.16 -18.12
N GLU A 63 18.38 19.62 -16.97
CA GLU A 63 19.43 18.60 -16.91
C GLU A 63 18.82 17.21 -16.75
N THR A 64 18.73 16.47 -17.85
CA THR A 64 18.51 15.01 -17.83
C THR A 64 19.86 14.34 -18.03
N ALA A 65 20.36 13.62 -17.01
CA ALA A 65 21.54 12.80 -17.19
C ALA A 65 21.25 11.71 -18.24
N ALA A 66 22.02 11.70 -19.32
CA ALA A 66 21.98 10.60 -20.27
C ALA A 66 22.46 9.31 -19.58
N PRO A 67 21.85 8.15 -19.87
CA PRO A 67 22.39 6.88 -19.40
C PRO A 67 23.85 6.76 -19.86
N THR A 68 24.78 6.56 -18.93
CA THR A 68 26.16 6.23 -19.29
C THR A 68 26.18 4.82 -19.86
N GLU A 69 26.73 4.66 -21.06
CA GLU A 69 26.99 3.35 -21.65
C GLU A 69 27.91 2.55 -20.69
N PRO A 70 27.65 1.26 -20.45
CA PRO A 70 28.53 0.44 -19.63
C PRO A 70 29.90 0.36 -20.30
N GLU A 71 30.96 0.71 -19.57
CA GLU A 71 32.35 0.49 -20.02
C GLU A 71 32.61 -1.02 -20.19
N GLU A 72 33.11 -1.44 -21.35
CA GLU A 72 33.50 -2.83 -21.67
C GLU A 72 34.83 -3.24 -21.05
#